data_AF-A0AA39LXL2-F1
#
_entry.id   AF-A0AA39LXL2-F1
#
_cell.length_a   1.000
_cell.length_b   1.000
_cell.length_c   1.000
_cell.angle_alpha   90.00
_cell.angle_beta   90.00
_cell.angle_gamma   90.00
#
_symmetry.space_group_name_H-M   'P 1'
#
loop_
_entity.id
_entity.type
_entity.pdbx_description
1 polymer ?
#
loop_
_entity_poly.entity_id
_entity_poly.type
_entity_poly.pdbx_seq_one_letter_code
_entity_poly.pdbx_strand_id
1 'polypeptide(L)'
;MCLIGALYTICKAAFENTIFKEYSEKYNTAYVLTVSTLSIMLLQSALNLYLFQATLTILLAYIGFAKPVLYKRLSRTRLFFYSFILSHVLSWILAAGQTLEYFSQQPILKNYNRTILVIHTWARVGVLMCFFALMTGLYILTLVKLTIYAFGHTTHGSGQQSKWLILRSVLIYCTPPNVFAIVGIAPSSPSLCRLSLPLARFQSDTAINNLIPVDRDEFFEKEYDRVAEERFMEEFGEFLTVPTRCIVLVPDDIDLVETILNAGPRARIDYSNISSPTVGASATIARIIEAHEEIVRNYRHDSRYNPRFERRHENLHNLLHLRVLIESFASVFIQALVEEAWNGQ
;
A
#
# COMPACT_ATOMS: atom_id res chain seq x y z
N MET A 1 -13.13 7.02 -14.25
CA MET A 1 -11.86 6.83 -13.52
C MET A 1 -12.03 5.92 -12.32
N CYS A 2 -13.00 6.17 -11.42
CA CYS A 2 -13.43 5.19 -10.41
C CYS A 2 -13.77 3.82 -11.02
N LEU A 3 -14.39 3.78 -12.20
CA LEU A 3 -14.74 2.52 -12.86
C LEU A 3 -13.54 1.63 -13.24
N ILE A 4 -12.41 2.18 -13.70
CA ILE A 4 -11.24 1.37 -14.10
C ILE A 4 -10.45 0.93 -12.87
N GLY A 5 -10.32 1.81 -11.88
CA GLY A 5 -9.76 1.46 -10.57
C GLY A 5 -10.61 0.39 -9.89
N ALA A 6 -11.93 0.58 -9.83
CA ALA A 6 -12.91 -0.35 -9.29
C ALA A 6 -12.99 -1.66 -10.08
N LEU A 7 -12.91 -1.65 -11.41
CA LEU A 7 -12.84 -2.88 -12.22
C LEU A 7 -11.53 -3.62 -11.94
N TYR A 8 -10.40 -2.93 -11.86
CA TYR A 8 -9.13 -3.55 -11.50
C TYR A 8 -9.18 -4.16 -10.09
N THR A 9 -9.80 -3.48 -9.12
CA THR A 9 -9.90 -4.00 -7.76
C THR A 9 -11.01 -5.01 -7.53
N ILE A 10 -12.13 -4.95 -8.25
CA ILE A 10 -13.13 -6.02 -8.29
C ILE A 10 -12.50 -7.27 -8.91
N CYS A 11 -11.78 -7.11 -10.04
CA CYS A 11 -11.05 -8.22 -10.64
C CYS A 11 -9.97 -8.75 -9.70
N LYS A 12 -9.16 -7.89 -9.06
CA LYS A 12 -8.09 -8.29 -8.13
C LYS A 12 -8.64 -8.96 -6.87
N ALA A 13 -9.66 -8.38 -6.21
CA ALA A 13 -10.26 -8.93 -4.99
C ALA A 13 -11.03 -10.22 -5.28
N ALA A 14 -11.72 -10.34 -6.42
CA ALA A 14 -12.34 -11.59 -6.86
C ALA A 14 -11.28 -12.67 -7.19
N PHE A 15 -10.13 -12.27 -7.74
CA PHE A 15 -9.00 -13.17 -7.99
C PHE A 15 -8.30 -13.60 -6.69
N GLU A 16 -8.08 -12.67 -5.76
CA GLU A 16 -7.36 -12.92 -4.50
C GLU A 16 -8.21 -13.66 -3.45
N ASN A 17 -9.51 -13.35 -3.31
CA ASN A 17 -10.33 -14.01 -2.28
C ASN A 17 -10.86 -15.38 -2.69
N THR A 18 -11.14 -15.60 -3.98
CA THR A 18 -11.80 -16.83 -4.45
C THR A 18 -10.82 -17.80 -5.08
N ILE A 19 -9.85 -17.33 -5.88
CA ILE A 19 -8.92 -18.20 -6.61
C ILE A 19 -7.63 -18.42 -5.80
N PHE A 20 -7.06 -17.38 -5.19
CA PHE A 20 -5.76 -17.51 -4.50
C PHE A 20 -5.82 -18.41 -3.26
N LYS A 21 -6.89 -18.34 -2.46
CA LYS A 21 -7.04 -19.14 -1.23
C LYS A 21 -7.26 -20.64 -1.53
N GLU A 22 -7.98 -20.96 -2.60
CA GLU A 22 -8.25 -22.34 -3.03
C GLU A 22 -7.09 -22.92 -3.88
N TYR A 23 -6.32 -22.08 -4.58
CA TYR A 23 -5.20 -22.52 -5.43
C TYR A 23 -3.83 -22.47 -4.74
N SER A 24 -3.61 -21.68 -3.69
CA SER A 24 -2.33 -21.59 -2.97
C SER A 24 -1.90 -22.90 -2.31
N GLU A 25 -2.84 -23.75 -1.90
CA GLU A 25 -2.51 -25.07 -1.33
C GLU A 25 -2.28 -26.15 -2.41
N LYS A 26 -2.72 -25.91 -3.65
CA LYS A 26 -2.81 -26.94 -4.70
C LYS A 26 -1.98 -26.65 -5.96
N TYR A 27 -1.56 -25.41 -6.20
CA TYR A 27 -0.89 -24.99 -7.43
C TYR A 27 0.54 -24.52 -7.25
N ASN A 28 1.30 -24.83 -8.30
CA ASN A 28 2.71 -24.53 -8.52
C ASN A 28 3.01 -23.05 -8.25
N THR A 29 4.01 -22.74 -7.42
CA THR A 29 4.49 -21.38 -7.07
C THR A 29 4.64 -20.45 -8.29
N ALA A 30 4.91 -21.03 -9.46
CA ALA A 30 4.97 -20.34 -10.75
C ALA A 30 3.66 -19.63 -11.14
N TYR A 31 2.48 -20.19 -10.85
CA TYR A 31 1.19 -19.60 -11.19
C TYR A 31 0.92 -18.33 -10.39
N VAL A 32 1.07 -18.41 -9.06
CA VAL A 32 0.95 -17.27 -8.13
C VAL A 32 1.91 -16.14 -8.52
N LEU A 33 3.15 -16.49 -8.85
CA LEU A 33 4.15 -15.52 -9.30
C LEU A 33 3.72 -14.85 -10.61
N THR A 34 3.20 -15.62 -11.58
CA THR A 34 2.78 -15.10 -12.89
C THR A 34 1.58 -14.14 -12.76
N VAL A 35 0.56 -14.51 -11.98
CA VAL A 35 -0.62 -13.68 -11.73
C VAL A 35 -0.24 -12.39 -11.00
N SER A 36 0.62 -12.48 -9.99
CA SER A 36 1.11 -11.32 -9.25
C SER A 36 1.93 -10.39 -10.15
N THR A 37 2.82 -10.96 -10.98
CA THR A 37 3.62 -10.23 -11.97
C THR A 37 2.73 -9.44 -12.92
N LEU A 38 1.73 -10.12 -13.50
CA LEU A 38 0.83 -9.52 -14.47
C LEU A 38 -0.01 -8.42 -13.82
N SER A 39 -0.51 -8.66 -12.62
CA SER A 39 -1.33 -7.71 -11.85
C SER A 39 -0.56 -6.43 -11.54
N ILE A 40 0.70 -6.56 -11.12
CA ILE A 40 1.59 -5.42 -10.84
C ILE A 40 1.89 -4.67 -12.15
N MET A 41 2.27 -5.37 -13.21
CA MET A 41 2.61 -4.76 -14.50
C MET A 41 1.42 -4.01 -15.13
N LEU A 42 0.21 -4.56 -15.01
CA LEU A 42 -1.02 -3.89 -15.48
C LEU A 42 -1.33 -2.63 -14.67
N LEU A 43 -1.22 -2.70 -13.33
CA LEU A 43 -1.45 -1.52 -12.49
C LEU A 43 -0.44 -0.41 -12.78
N GLN A 44 0.85 -0.77 -12.84
CA GLN A 44 1.91 0.18 -13.11
C GLN A 44 1.79 0.78 -14.52
N SER A 45 1.43 -0.02 -15.52
CA SER A 45 1.19 0.51 -16.87
C SER A 45 -0.06 1.41 -16.93
N ALA A 46 -1.12 1.11 -16.19
CA ALA A 46 -2.27 2.01 -16.11
C ALA A 46 -1.88 3.37 -15.48
N LEU A 47 -1.13 3.37 -14.38
CA LEU A 47 -0.68 4.58 -13.70
C LEU A 47 0.26 5.43 -14.57
N ASN A 48 1.28 4.81 -15.17
CA ASN A 48 2.23 5.50 -16.05
C ASN A 48 1.55 6.03 -17.32
N LEU A 49 0.65 5.24 -17.91
CA LEU A 49 -0.11 5.64 -19.10
C LEU A 49 -0.95 6.88 -18.80
N TYR A 50 -1.58 6.90 -17.63
CA TYR A 50 -2.39 8.02 -17.21
C TYR A 50 -1.57 9.29 -17.05
N LEU A 51 -0.39 9.23 -16.43
CA LEU A 51 0.52 10.38 -16.32
C LEU A 51 0.91 10.93 -17.70
N PHE A 52 1.29 10.05 -18.64
CA PHE A 52 1.69 10.47 -19.99
C PHE A 52 0.53 11.04 -20.79
N GLN A 53 -0.64 10.40 -20.76
CA GLN A 53 -1.82 10.90 -21.46
C GLN A 53 -2.34 12.20 -20.86
N ALA A 54 -2.31 12.36 -19.54
CA ALA A 54 -2.68 13.61 -18.88
C ALA A 54 -1.73 14.75 -19.29
N THR A 55 -0.42 14.49 -19.32
CA THR A 55 0.59 15.45 -19.77
C THR A 55 0.39 15.84 -21.24
N LEU A 56 0.13 14.87 -22.11
CA LEU A 56 -0.18 15.13 -23.51
C LEU A 56 -1.48 15.94 -23.65
N THR A 57 -2.53 15.59 -22.89
CA THR A 57 -3.83 16.26 -22.94
C THR A 57 -3.71 17.72 -22.52
N ILE A 58 -2.98 18.01 -21.44
CA ILE A 58 -2.81 19.39 -20.99
C ILE A 58 -1.91 20.20 -21.93
N LEU A 59 -0.89 19.58 -22.53
CA LEU A 59 -0.08 20.20 -23.57
C LEU A 59 -0.95 20.60 -24.77
N LEU A 60 -1.83 19.70 -25.21
CA LEU A 60 -2.73 19.94 -26.32
C LEU A 60 -3.77 21.02 -26.01
N ALA A 61 -4.32 21.03 -24.80
CA ALA A 61 -5.22 22.07 -24.33
C ALA A 61 -4.52 23.43 -24.29
N TYR A 62 -3.30 23.48 -23.78
CA TYR A 62 -2.47 24.69 -23.78
C TYR A 62 -2.20 25.19 -25.21
N ILE A 63 -1.78 24.32 -26.13
CA ILE A 63 -1.55 24.70 -27.54
C ILE A 63 -2.85 25.15 -28.21
N GLY A 64 -3.96 24.45 -27.95
CA GLY A 64 -5.29 24.80 -28.45
C GLY A 64 -5.73 26.21 -28.05
N PHE A 65 -5.42 26.60 -26.81
CA PHE A 65 -5.75 27.92 -26.29
C PHE A 65 -4.74 28.99 -26.73
N ALA A 66 -3.44 28.76 -26.52
CA ALA A 66 -2.39 29.75 -26.76
C ALA A 66 -2.05 29.93 -28.25
N LYS A 67 -2.17 28.88 -29.07
CA LYS A 67 -1.78 28.86 -30.49
C LYS A 67 -2.78 28.04 -31.34
N PRO A 68 -4.02 28.51 -31.54
CA PRO A 68 -5.08 27.74 -32.20
C PRO A 68 -4.77 27.34 -33.65
N VAL A 69 -3.99 28.15 -34.38
CA VAL A 69 -3.53 27.82 -35.75
C VAL A 69 -2.58 26.62 -35.72
N LEU A 70 -1.65 26.58 -34.75
CA LEU A 70 -0.75 25.46 -34.56
C LEU A 70 -1.51 24.20 -34.15
N TYR A 71 -2.49 24.33 -33.24
CA TYR A 71 -3.36 23.23 -32.84
C TYR A 71 -4.10 22.62 -34.04
N LYS A 72 -4.73 23.45 -34.89
CA LYS A 72 -5.42 22.99 -36.10
C LYS A 72 -4.49 22.27 -37.08
N ARG A 73 -3.25 22.76 -37.22
CA ARG A 73 -2.24 22.10 -38.06
C ARG A 73 -1.84 20.75 -37.48
N LEU A 74 -1.54 20.73 -36.18
CA LEU A 74 -1.17 19.53 -35.46
C LEU A 74 -2.30 18.50 -35.55
N SER A 75 -3.55 18.90 -35.31
CA SER A 75 -4.72 18.00 -35.19
C SER A 75 -5.09 17.32 -36.51
N ARG A 76 -4.65 17.90 -37.63
CA ARG A 76 -4.81 17.31 -38.96
C ARG A 76 -3.76 16.24 -39.25
N THR A 77 -2.64 16.23 -38.52
CA THR A 77 -1.56 15.26 -38.75
C THR A 77 -1.75 13.99 -37.94
N ARG A 78 -1.22 12.87 -38.43
CA ARG A 78 -1.14 11.60 -37.69
C ARG A 78 -0.24 11.68 -36.44
N LEU A 79 0.41 12.82 -36.20
CA LEU A 79 1.30 13.01 -35.06
C LEU A 79 0.58 12.82 -33.72
N PHE A 80 -0.69 13.23 -33.61
CA PHE A 80 -1.50 12.97 -32.41
C PHE A 80 -1.60 11.48 -32.11
N PHE A 81 -1.93 10.68 -33.14
CA PHE A 81 -2.06 9.25 -33.01
C PHE A 81 -0.73 8.62 -32.58
N TYR A 82 0.38 9.04 -33.20
CA TYR A 82 1.71 8.57 -32.82
C TYR A 82 2.10 8.96 -31.38
N SER A 83 1.72 10.15 -30.88
CA SER A 83 1.99 10.52 -29.49
C SER A 83 1.20 9.68 -28.49
N PHE A 84 -0.04 9.27 -28.82
CA PHE A 84 -0.81 8.35 -27.99
C PHE A 84 -0.18 6.96 -27.96
N ILE A 85 0.23 6.43 -29.12
CA ILE A 85 0.94 5.13 -29.18
C ILE A 85 2.25 5.19 -28.37
N LEU A 86 3.04 6.24 -28.56
CA LEU A 86 4.29 6.42 -27.83
C LEU A 86 4.08 6.44 -26.32
N SER A 87 2.99 7.07 -25.85
CA SER A 87 2.63 7.08 -24.42
C SER A 87 2.31 5.68 -23.89
N HIS A 88 1.65 4.82 -24.68
CA HIS A 88 1.40 3.42 -24.31
C HIS A 88 2.70 2.63 -24.24
N VAL A 89 3.55 2.73 -25.26
CA VAL A 89 4.83 2.02 -25.30
C VAL A 89 5.72 2.43 -24.13
N LEU A 90 5.84 3.73 -23.87
CA LEU A 90 6.65 4.24 -22.76
C LEU A 90 6.09 3.78 -21.40
N SER A 91 4.77 3.73 -21.26
CA SER A 91 4.12 3.23 -20.05
C SER A 91 4.46 1.76 -19.77
N TRP A 92 4.36 0.89 -20.79
CA TRP A 92 4.71 -0.52 -20.66
C TRP A 92 6.20 -0.74 -20.34
N ILE A 93 7.09 0.07 -20.93
CA ILE A 93 8.53 0.02 -20.63
C ILE A 93 8.79 0.36 -19.17
N LEU A 94 8.20 1.45 -18.65
CA LEU A 94 8.37 1.82 -17.24
C LEU A 94 7.74 0.79 -16.29
N ALA A 95 6.57 0.25 -16.65
CA ALA A 95 5.89 -0.77 -15.85
C ALA A 95 6.73 -2.06 -15.77
N ALA A 96 7.31 -2.51 -16.88
CA ALA A 96 8.22 -3.65 -16.90
C ALA A 96 9.44 -3.38 -16.00
N GLY A 97 10.01 -2.19 -16.06
CA GLY A 97 11.08 -1.75 -15.19
C GLY A 97 10.71 -1.80 -13.69
N GLN A 98 9.55 -1.29 -13.31
CA GLN A 98 9.06 -1.33 -11.92
C GLN A 98 8.82 -2.76 -11.43
N THR A 99 8.28 -3.61 -12.29
CA THR A 99 8.08 -5.02 -11.99
C THR A 99 9.41 -5.73 -11.75
N LEU A 100 10.45 -5.42 -12.54
CA LEU A 100 11.82 -5.94 -12.29
C LEU A 100 12.39 -5.44 -10.96
N GLU A 101 12.18 -4.17 -10.61
CA GLU A 101 12.58 -3.62 -9.31
C GLU A 101 11.91 -4.36 -8.16
N TYR A 102 10.59 -4.56 -8.26
CA TYR A 102 9.83 -5.32 -7.26
C TYR A 102 10.39 -6.72 -7.05
N PHE A 103 10.66 -7.45 -8.15
CA PHE A 103 11.21 -8.79 -8.05
C PHE A 103 12.66 -8.84 -7.56
N SER A 104 13.46 -7.81 -7.82
CA SER A 104 14.83 -7.73 -7.32
C SER A 104 14.92 -7.62 -5.78
N GLN A 105 13.86 -7.14 -5.14
CA GLN A 105 13.77 -7.06 -3.67
C GLN A 105 13.34 -8.39 -3.04
N GLN A 106 12.73 -9.28 -3.83
CA GLN A 106 12.31 -10.61 -3.38
C GLN A 106 13.52 -11.56 -3.34
N PRO A 107 13.56 -12.53 -2.41
CA PRO A 107 14.67 -13.47 -2.25
C PRO A 107 14.92 -14.34 -3.50
N ILE A 108 13.97 -14.38 -4.44
CA ILE A 108 14.02 -15.15 -5.68
C ILE A 108 15.13 -14.64 -6.62
N LEU A 109 15.44 -13.33 -6.62
CA LEU A 109 16.43 -12.70 -7.49
C LEU A 109 17.68 -12.23 -6.73
N LYS A 110 18.15 -13.04 -5.77
CA LYS A 110 19.32 -12.74 -4.92
C LYS A 110 20.60 -12.32 -5.67
N ASN A 111 20.73 -12.68 -6.96
CA ASN A 111 21.91 -12.38 -7.77
C ASN A 111 21.75 -11.14 -8.67
N TYR A 112 20.68 -10.35 -8.54
CA TYR A 112 20.52 -9.14 -9.34
C TYR A 112 21.55 -8.08 -8.93
N ASN A 113 22.28 -7.52 -9.90
CA ASN A 113 23.33 -6.56 -9.62
C ASN A 113 22.73 -5.26 -9.05
N ARG A 114 23.08 -4.95 -7.80
CA ARG A 114 22.61 -3.77 -7.07
C ARG A 114 22.88 -2.46 -7.80
N THR A 115 24.01 -2.36 -8.52
CA THR A 115 24.35 -1.16 -9.29
C THR A 115 23.39 -0.94 -10.45
N ILE A 116 23.03 -2.01 -11.17
CA ILE A 116 22.07 -1.95 -12.28
C ILE A 116 20.69 -1.54 -11.74
N LEU A 117 20.28 -2.11 -10.60
CA LEU A 117 19.03 -1.75 -9.95
C LEU A 117 18.96 -0.26 -9.63
N VAL A 118 20.01 0.28 -9.00
CA VAL A 118 20.07 1.70 -8.63
C VAL A 118 20.01 2.60 -9.87
N ILE A 119 20.79 2.31 -10.91
CA ILE A 119 20.78 3.09 -12.16
C ILE A 119 19.39 3.07 -12.79
N HIS A 120 18.76 1.90 -12.87
CA HIS A 120 17.43 1.73 -13.43
C HIS A 120 16.38 2.53 -12.64
N THR A 121 16.41 2.45 -11.30
CA THR A 121 15.50 3.19 -10.43
C THR A 121 15.64 4.70 -10.58
N TRP A 122 16.87 5.21 -10.61
CA TRP A 122 17.09 6.64 -10.83
C TRP A 122 16.66 7.11 -12.22
N ALA A 123 16.91 6.32 -13.26
CA ALA A 123 16.44 6.63 -14.61
C ALA A 123 14.91 6.71 -14.65
N ARG A 124 14.21 5.73 -14.07
CA ARG A 124 12.75 5.71 -13.98
C ARG A 124 12.21 6.92 -13.22
N VAL A 125 12.72 7.16 -12.00
CA VAL A 125 12.29 8.30 -11.17
C VAL A 125 12.55 9.60 -11.91
N GLY A 126 13.69 9.75 -12.58
CA GLY A 126 14.02 10.91 -13.40
C GLY A 126 13.00 11.15 -14.53
N VAL A 127 12.59 10.10 -15.25
CA VAL A 127 11.55 10.20 -16.28
C VAL A 127 10.21 10.62 -15.67
N LEU A 128 9.77 9.97 -14.60
CA LEU A 128 8.49 10.31 -13.94
C LEU A 128 8.48 11.74 -13.40
N MET A 129 9.56 12.17 -12.76
CA MET A 129 9.73 13.54 -12.26
C MET A 129 9.77 14.57 -13.38
N CYS A 130 10.41 14.25 -14.52
CA CYS A 130 10.44 15.12 -15.69
C CYS A 130 9.03 15.34 -16.26
N PHE A 131 8.25 14.26 -16.44
CA PHE A 131 6.87 14.36 -16.90
C PHE A 131 5.98 15.07 -15.89
N PHE A 132 6.14 14.79 -14.60
CA PHE A 132 5.41 15.49 -13.54
C PHE A 132 5.70 17.01 -13.53
N ALA A 133 6.97 17.41 -13.64
CA ALA A 133 7.36 18.81 -13.72
C ALA A 133 6.83 19.48 -15.00
N LEU A 134 6.91 18.80 -16.14
CA LEU A 134 6.35 19.28 -17.41
C LEU A 134 4.84 19.50 -17.31
N MET A 135 4.12 18.52 -16.76
CA MET A 135 2.68 18.57 -16.54
C MET A 135 2.31 19.73 -15.63
N THR A 136 2.98 19.87 -14.50
CA THR A 136 2.78 20.97 -13.53
C THR A 136 3.06 22.34 -14.16
N GLY A 137 4.16 22.45 -14.92
CA GLY A 137 4.50 23.69 -15.62
C GLY A 137 3.43 24.08 -16.65
N LEU A 138 2.97 23.13 -17.46
CA LEU A 138 1.88 23.35 -18.42
C LEU A 138 0.58 23.70 -17.72
N TYR A 139 0.28 23.08 -16.58
CA TYR A 139 -0.88 23.37 -15.76
C TYR A 139 -0.87 24.82 -15.26
N ILE A 140 0.23 25.26 -14.66
CA ILE A 140 0.40 26.64 -14.18
C ILE A 140 0.31 27.64 -15.34
N LEU A 141 1.00 27.38 -16.46
CA LEU A 141 0.94 28.24 -17.65
C LEU A 141 -0.49 28.35 -18.20
N THR A 142 -1.23 27.26 -18.19
CA THR A 142 -2.64 27.22 -18.62
C THR A 142 -3.51 28.03 -17.67
N LEU A 143 -3.33 27.90 -16.36
CA LEU A 143 -4.06 28.68 -15.36
C LEU A 143 -3.75 30.18 -15.47
N VAL A 144 -2.49 30.58 -15.61
CA VAL A 144 -2.11 31.99 -15.78
C VAL A 144 -2.76 32.60 -17.02
N LYS A 145 -2.79 31.85 -18.14
CA LYS A 145 -3.47 32.30 -19.35
C LYS A 145 -4.99 32.39 -19.16
N LEU A 146 -5.57 31.47 -18.40
CA LEU A 146 -6.99 31.46 -18.07
C LEU A 146 -7.37 32.66 -17.17
N THR A 147 -6.56 32.99 -16.17
CA THR A 147 -6.82 34.11 -15.26
C THR A 147 -6.70 35.44 -15.99
N ILE A 148 -5.64 35.66 -16.77
CA ILE A 148 -5.50 36.87 -17.60
C ILE A 148 -6.73 37.05 -18.51
N TYR A 149 -7.20 35.94 -19.09
CA TYR A 149 -8.37 35.94 -19.95
C TYR A 149 -9.68 36.27 -19.20
N ALA A 150 -9.86 35.74 -17.99
CA ALA A 150 -11.05 35.99 -17.17
C ALA A 150 -11.13 37.45 -16.66
N PHE A 151 -9.98 38.05 -16.31
CA PHE A 151 -9.93 39.43 -15.84
C PHE A 151 -9.97 40.47 -16.97
N GLY A 152 -9.60 40.09 -18.20
CA GLY A 152 -9.77 40.93 -19.39
C GLY A 152 -11.25 40.98 -19.83
N HIS A 153 -12.04 41.87 -19.22
CA HIS A 153 -13.49 42.12 -19.43
C HIS A 153 -13.93 42.52 -20.87
N THR A 154 -13.51 41.80 -21.89
CA THR A 154 -14.06 41.99 -23.25
C THR A 154 -15.27 41.08 -23.43
N THR A 155 -16.44 41.65 -23.75
CA THR A 155 -17.65 40.93 -24.18
C THR A 155 -17.31 39.79 -25.13
N HIS A 156 -17.41 38.55 -24.65
CA HIS A 156 -16.94 37.39 -25.37
C HIS A 156 -17.94 36.97 -26.46
N GLY A 157 -17.44 36.71 -27.67
CA GLY A 157 -18.23 36.01 -28.68
C GLY A 157 -18.54 34.57 -28.23
N SER A 158 -19.69 34.03 -28.64
CA SER A 158 -20.18 32.70 -28.27
C SER A 158 -19.15 31.57 -28.48
N GLY A 159 -18.33 31.67 -29.53
CA GLY A 159 -17.25 30.70 -29.82
C GLY A 159 -16.10 30.69 -28.81
N GLN A 160 -15.88 31.78 -28.07
CA GLN A 160 -14.81 31.90 -27.09
C GLN A 160 -15.22 31.33 -25.72
N GLN A 161 -16.50 31.46 -25.36
CA GLN A 161 -17.07 30.88 -24.16
C GLN A 161 -17.01 29.34 -24.17
N SER A 162 -17.29 28.72 -25.32
CA SER A 162 -17.17 27.25 -25.48
C SER A 162 -15.73 26.76 -25.25
N LYS A 163 -14.73 27.45 -25.79
CA LYS A 163 -13.32 27.10 -25.59
C LYS A 163 -12.88 27.23 -24.13
N TRP A 164 -13.40 28.25 -23.44
CA TRP A 164 -13.15 28.45 -22.01
C TRP A 164 -13.72 27.30 -21.17
N LEU A 165 -14.95 26.87 -21.45
CA LEU A 165 -15.57 25.73 -20.76
C LEU A 165 -14.78 24.43 -20.97
N ILE A 166 -14.32 24.17 -22.20
CA ILE A 166 -13.48 23.00 -22.52
C ILE A 166 -12.15 23.07 -21.75
N LEU A 167 -11.52 24.24 -21.68
CA LEU A 167 -10.24 24.37 -20.97
C LEU A 167 -10.41 24.15 -19.46
N ARG A 168 -11.49 24.68 -18.89
CA ARG A 168 -11.84 24.47 -17.48
C ARG A 168 -12.11 23.01 -17.17
N SER A 169 -12.85 22.29 -18.01
CA SER A 169 -13.13 20.86 -17.80
C SER A 169 -11.85 20.01 -17.90
N VAL A 170 -10.95 20.34 -18.83
CA VAL A 170 -9.64 19.67 -18.94
C VAL A 170 -8.80 19.90 -17.69
N LEU A 171 -8.75 21.13 -17.15
CA LEU A 171 -8.01 21.42 -15.92
C LEU A 171 -8.55 20.62 -14.72
N ILE A 172 -9.88 20.57 -14.56
CA ILE A 172 -10.52 19.77 -13.49
C ILE A 172 -10.17 18.30 -13.67
N TYR A 173 -10.29 17.75 -14.89
CA TYR A 173 -9.97 16.36 -15.18
C TYR A 173 -8.49 16.02 -14.92
N CYS A 174 -7.59 16.96 -15.17
CA CYS A 174 -6.15 16.78 -14.96
C CYS A 174 -5.70 16.97 -13.50
N THR A 175 -6.55 17.44 -12.59
CA THR A 175 -6.14 17.75 -11.21
C THR A 175 -5.98 16.50 -10.32
N PRO A 176 -6.95 15.55 -10.27
CA PRO A 176 -6.79 14.31 -9.52
C PRO A 176 -5.54 13.47 -9.90
N PRO A 177 -5.18 13.27 -11.19
CA PRO A 177 -3.94 12.56 -11.55
C PRO A 177 -2.69 13.13 -10.90
N ASN A 178 -2.59 14.46 -10.78
CA ASN A 178 -1.43 15.10 -10.21
C ASN A 178 -1.30 14.81 -8.73
N VAL A 179 -2.44 14.86 -8.02
CA VAL A 179 -2.49 14.51 -6.60
C VAL A 179 -2.10 13.04 -6.42
N PHE A 180 -2.67 12.14 -7.22
CA PHE A 180 -2.33 10.72 -7.15
C PHE A 180 -0.89 10.41 -7.56
N ALA A 181 -0.32 11.14 -8.53
CA ALA A 181 1.08 10.98 -8.94
C ALA A 181 2.03 11.39 -7.81
N ILE A 182 1.75 12.50 -7.11
CA ILE A 182 2.52 12.94 -5.93
C ILE A 182 2.47 11.86 -4.83
N VAL A 183 1.26 11.36 -4.54
CA VAL A 183 1.04 10.31 -3.54
C VAL A 183 1.72 8.99 -3.95
N GLY A 184 1.75 8.66 -5.25
CA GLY A 184 2.36 7.42 -5.75
C GLY A 184 3.89 7.46 -5.84
N ILE A 185 4.49 8.63 -6.03
CA ILE A 185 5.96 8.79 -6.05
C ILE A 185 6.53 8.67 -4.63
N ALA A 186 5.83 9.21 -3.62
CA ALA A 186 6.31 9.26 -2.23
C ALA A 186 6.68 7.90 -1.58
N PRO A 187 5.87 6.82 -1.68
CA PRO A 187 6.17 5.55 -1.01
C PRO A 187 7.14 4.65 -1.79
N SER A 188 7.47 4.97 -3.05
CA SER A 188 8.29 4.11 -3.91
C SER A 188 9.80 4.15 -3.59
N SER A 189 10.19 4.93 -2.59
CA SER A 189 11.57 5.00 -2.10
C SER A 189 11.69 4.28 -0.76
N PRO A 190 12.20 3.02 -0.73
CA PRO A 190 12.43 2.30 0.53
C PRO A 190 13.42 3.01 1.47
N SER A 191 14.18 4.00 0.98
CA SER A 191 15.03 4.86 1.81
C SER A 191 14.27 6.00 2.50
N LEU A 192 13.13 6.47 1.95
CA LEU A 192 12.31 7.51 2.60
C LEU A 192 11.40 6.95 3.69
N CYS A 193 10.82 5.75 3.51
CA CYS A 193 10.05 5.08 4.57
C CYS A 193 10.89 4.75 5.82
N ARG A 194 12.21 4.53 5.68
CA ARG A 194 13.09 4.34 6.84
C ARG A 194 13.39 5.63 7.60
N LEU A 195 13.13 6.80 7.01
CA LEU A 195 13.38 8.12 7.61
C LEU A 195 12.13 8.72 8.26
N SER A 196 10.93 8.24 7.93
CA SER A 196 9.66 8.70 8.50
C SER A 196 9.20 7.94 9.76
N LEU A 197 10.04 7.07 10.32
CA LEU A 197 9.80 6.42 11.62
C LEU A 197 10.77 6.94 12.71
N PRO A 198 10.59 8.17 13.24
CA PRO A 198 11.19 8.55 14.50
C PRO A 198 10.16 8.51 15.65
N LEU A 199 10.57 7.95 16.78
CA LEU A 199 10.04 8.18 18.14
C LEU A 199 8.67 7.57 18.53
N ALA A 200 8.62 6.25 18.65
CA ALA A 200 7.79 5.61 19.68
C ALA A 200 8.58 4.49 20.40
N ARG A 201 9.86 4.75 20.70
CA ARG A 201 10.57 4.03 21.77
C ARG A 201 10.33 4.79 23.06
N PHE A 202 9.22 4.51 23.73
CA PHE A 202 9.14 4.80 25.15
C PHE A 202 9.89 3.67 25.87
N GLN A 203 10.96 4.06 26.56
CA GLN A 203 11.70 3.22 27.49
C GLN A 203 10.74 2.69 28.56
N SER A 204 10.60 1.37 28.65
CA SER A 204 10.03 0.67 29.80
C SER A 204 10.97 -0.42 30.30
N ASP A 205 12.28 -0.21 30.17
CA ASP A 205 13.29 -1.08 30.76
C ASP A 205 13.85 -0.40 32.01
N THR A 206 13.21 -0.63 33.17
CA THR A 206 13.85 -0.76 34.50
C THR A 206 12.79 -0.84 35.60
N ALA A 207 12.14 -2.00 35.81
CA ALA A 207 11.45 -2.29 37.09
C ALA A 207 10.98 -3.75 37.29
N ILE A 208 11.63 -4.80 36.75
CA ILE A 208 11.23 -6.18 37.12
C ILE A 208 12.46 -7.06 37.33
N ASN A 209 13.23 -6.76 38.37
CA ASN A 209 14.21 -7.68 38.94
C ASN A 209 14.12 -7.52 40.46
N ASN A 210 13.13 -8.18 41.08
CA ASN A 210 13.06 -8.57 42.49
C ASN A 210 11.68 -9.21 42.77
N LEU A 211 11.39 -10.35 42.14
CA LEU A 211 10.29 -11.21 42.58
C LEU A 211 10.89 -12.28 43.51
N ILE A 212 10.71 -12.03 44.81
CA ILE A 212 10.90 -13.00 45.88
C ILE A 212 10.03 -14.21 45.55
N PRO A 213 10.51 -15.46 45.68
CA PRO A 213 9.67 -16.64 45.55
C PRO A 213 8.71 -16.64 46.73
N VAL A 214 7.52 -16.09 46.51
CA VAL A 214 6.39 -16.25 47.41
C VAL A 214 5.95 -17.70 47.25
N ASP A 215 6.02 -18.45 48.34
CA ASP A 215 5.40 -19.77 48.46
C ASP A 215 3.89 -19.56 48.24
N ARG A 216 3.44 -19.72 46.99
CA ARG A 216 2.06 -19.42 46.61
C ARG A 216 1.20 -20.55 47.13
N ASP A 217 0.27 -20.24 48.02
CA ASP A 217 -0.76 -21.21 48.42
C ASP A 217 -1.48 -21.72 47.16
N GLU A 218 -1.70 -23.04 47.09
CA GLU A 218 -2.33 -23.75 45.95
C GLU A 218 -3.71 -23.16 45.55
N PHE A 219 -4.36 -22.45 46.47
CA PHE A 219 -5.61 -21.74 46.23
C PHE A 219 -5.43 -20.47 45.37
N PHE A 220 -4.38 -19.67 45.63
CA PHE A 220 -4.11 -18.45 44.85
C PHE A 220 -3.65 -18.78 43.43
N GLU A 221 -2.99 -19.92 43.24
CA GLU A 221 -2.53 -20.37 41.92
C GLU A 221 -3.71 -20.67 40.99
N LYS A 222 -4.76 -21.35 41.49
CA LYS A 222 -5.96 -21.66 40.69
C LYS A 222 -6.75 -20.42 40.28
N GLU A 223 -6.93 -19.47 41.19
CA GLU A 223 -7.68 -18.25 40.87
C GLU A 223 -6.88 -17.34 39.91
N TYR A 224 -5.57 -17.26 40.09
CA TYR A 224 -4.69 -16.55 39.17
C TYR A 224 -4.73 -17.14 37.76
N ASP A 225 -4.63 -18.47 37.63
CA ASP A 225 -4.69 -19.15 36.34
C ASP A 225 -6.03 -18.93 35.63
N ARG A 226 -7.14 -18.93 36.39
CA ARG A 226 -8.48 -18.64 35.85
C ARG A 226 -8.58 -17.23 35.29
N VAL A 227 -8.13 -16.23 36.05
CA VAL A 227 -8.16 -14.82 35.61
C VAL A 227 -7.23 -14.60 34.41
N ALA A 228 -6.07 -15.26 34.39
CA ALA A 228 -5.14 -15.20 33.26
C ALA A 228 -5.73 -15.78 31.98
N GLU A 229 -6.39 -16.93 32.09
CA GLU A 229 -7.06 -17.59 30.96
C GLU A 229 -8.21 -16.74 30.43
N GLU A 230 -9.09 -16.23 31.29
CA GLU A 230 -10.23 -15.41 30.89
C GLU A 230 -9.78 -14.16 30.13
N ARG A 231 -8.80 -13.40 30.66
CA ARG A 231 -8.25 -12.21 29.98
C ARG A 231 -7.58 -12.57 28.65
N PHE A 232 -6.82 -13.67 28.62
CA PHE A 232 -6.13 -14.09 27.41
C PHE A 232 -7.10 -14.51 26.31
N MET A 233 -8.16 -15.24 26.67
CA MET A 233 -9.17 -15.69 25.74
C MET A 233 -10.02 -14.53 25.21
N GLU A 234 -10.33 -13.55 26.04
CA GLU A 234 -11.03 -12.32 25.64
C GLU A 234 -10.23 -11.52 24.62
N GLU A 235 -8.93 -11.31 24.85
CA GLU A 235 -8.13 -10.44 24.00
C GLU A 235 -7.49 -11.17 22.80
N PHE A 236 -6.93 -12.36 23.01
CA PHE A 236 -6.10 -13.05 22.03
C PHE A 236 -6.65 -14.41 21.58
N GLY A 237 -7.70 -14.92 22.23
CA GLY A 237 -8.20 -16.28 22.02
C GLY A 237 -8.61 -16.62 20.59
N GLU A 238 -9.06 -15.62 19.82
CA GLU A 238 -9.41 -15.78 18.40
C GLU A 238 -8.18 -15.99 17.50
N PHE A 239 -6.99 -15.55 17.91
CA PHE A 239 -5.80 -15.49 17.05
C PHE A 239 -4.66 -16.38 17.52
N LEU A 240 -4.57 -16.61 18.82
CA LEU A 240 -3.44 -17.27 19.46
C LEU A 240 -3.94 -18.24 20.51
N THR A 241 -3.56 -19.51 20.41
CA THR A 241 -3.82 -20.54 21.41
C THR A 241 -2.54 -20.88 22.15
N VAL A 242 -2.53 -20.74 23.47
CA VAL A 242 -1.44 -21.12 24.36
C VAL A 242 -1.95 -21.96 25.53
N PRO A 243 -1.14 -22.87 26.11
CA PRO A 243 -1.54 -23.57 27.33
C PRO A 243 -1.67 -22.59 28.51
N THR A 244 -2.71 -22.70 29.34
CA THR A 244 -3.00 -21.79 30.46
C THR A 244 -1.80 -21.50 31.35
N ARG A 245 -1.08 -22.56 31.77
CA ARG A 245 0.15 -22.45 32.60
C ARG A 245 1.32 -21.67 31.98
N CYS A 246 1.21 -21.27 30.72
CA CYS A 246 2.24 -20.46 30.04
C CYS A 246 1.88 -18.99 29.99
N ILE A 247 0.64 -18.61 30.34
CA ILE A 247 0.16 -17.23 30.31
C ILE A 247 0.82 -16.47 31.46
N VAL A 248 1.50 -15.39 31.12
CA VAL A 248 2.17 -14.51 32.09
C VAL A 248 1.38 -13.22 32.18
N LEU A 249 0.80 -12.96 33.35
CA LEU A 249 0.15 -11.67 33.64
C LEU A 249 1.15 -10.70 34.28
N VAL A 250 1.06 -9.46 33.83
CA VAL A 250 1.64 -8.26 34.42
C VAL A 250 0.46 -7.48 35.03
N PRO A 251 0.64 -6.60 36.06
CA PRO A 251 -0.47 -6.07 36.87
C PRO A 251 -1.73 -5.61 36.12
N ASP A 252 -1.60 -5.12 34.88
CA ASP A 252 -2.73 -4.67 34.06
C ASP A 252 -2.78 -5.27 32.63
N ASP A 253 -1.93 -6.25 32.31
CA ASP A 253 -1.79 -6.71 30.92
C ASP A 253 -1.26 -8.15 30.83
N ILE A 254 -1.30 -8.72 29.63
CA ILE A 254 -0.68 -10.00 29.29
C ILE A 254 0.69 -9.72 28.69
N ASP A 255 1.74 -10.29 29.29
CA ASP A 255 3.06 -10.30 28.69
C ASP A 255 3.09 -11.33 27.56
N LEU A 256 2.76 -10.89 26.35
CA LEU A 256 2.73 -11.75 25.16
C LEU A 256 4.12 -12.33 24.85
N VAL A 257 5.20 -11.59 25.08
CA VAL A 257 6.56 -12.04 24.78
C VAL A 257 6.89 -13.24 25.65
N GLU A 258 6.72 -13.09 26.97
CA GLU A 258 6.97 -14.17 27.91
C GLU A 258 5.98 -15.32 27.75
N THR A 259 4.71 -15.01 27.47
CA THR A 259 3.68 -16.03 27.21
C THR A 259 4.03 -16.89 26.00
N ILE A 260 4.45 -16.29 24.88
CA ILE A 260 4.82 -16.99 23.65
C ILE A 260 6.14 -17.77 23.85
N LEU A 261 7.13 -17.20 24.55
CA LEU A 261 8.38 -17.90 24.89
C LEU A 261 8.12 -19.14 25.75
N ASN A 262 7.32 -19.03 26.82
CA ASN A 262 6.96 -20.14 27.72
C ASN A 262 6.13 -21.22 27.02
N ALA A 263 5.23 -20.81 26.11
CA ALA A 263 4.47 -21.74 25.29
C ALA A 263 5.37 -22.45 24.25
N GLY A 264 6.33 -21.73 23.66
CA GLY A 264 7.30 -22.24 22.71
C GLY A 264 6.62 -22.87 21.47
N PRO A 265 6.91 -24.14 21.14
CA PRO A 265 6.27 -24.81 20.01
C PRO A 265 4.77 -25.10 20.24
N ARG A 266 4.28 -25.01 21.49
CA ARG A 266 2.86 -25.26 21.83
C ARG A 266 1.97 -24.06 21.52
N ALA A 267 2.53 -22.85 21.40
CA ALA A 267 1.79 -21.70 20.88
C ALA A 267 1.34 -21.98 19.45
N ARG A 268 0.05 -21.85 19.17
CA ARG A 268 -0.55 -22.01 17.84
C ARG A 268 -1.18 -20.69 17.42
N ILE A 269 -0.84 -20.24 16.21
CA ILE A 269 -1.39 -19.04 15.62
C ILE A 269 -2.48 -19.46 14.64
N ASP A 270 -3.68 -18.89 14.77
CA ASP A 270 -4.75 -19.05 13.80
C ASP A 270 -4.57 -18.04 12.66
N TYR A 271 -3.81 -18.45 11.65
CA TYR A 271 -3.57 -17.63 10.46
C TYR A 271 -4.85 -17.33 9.68
N SER A 272 -5.89 -18.16 9.79
CA SER A 272 -7.14 -17.96 9.08
C SER A 272 -7.89 -16.75 9.64
N ASN A 273 -7.94 -16.64 10.97
CA ASN A 273 -8.54 -15.49 11.66
C ASN A 273 -7.71 -14.23 11.49
N ILE A 274 -6.37 -14.32 11.56
CA ILE A 274 -5.49 -13.18 11.29
C ILE A 274 -5.69 -12.62 9.88
N SER A 275 -5.89 -13.49 8.89
CA SER A 275 -6.13 -13.07 7.49
C SER A 275 -7.50 -12.44 7.27
N SER A 276 -8.45 -12.66 8.18
CA SER A 276 -9.83 -12.23 8.01
C SER A 276 -10.01 -10.78 8.49
N PRO A 277 -10.44 -9.84 7.64
CA PRO A 277 -10.71 -8.46 8.06
C PRO A 277 -11.93 -8.34 8.97
N THR A 278 -12.75 -9.39 9.08
CA THR A 278 -13.99 -9.39 9.88
C THR A 278 -13.81 -9.96 11.28
N VAL A 279 -12.61 -10.47 11.63
CA VAL A 279 -12.37 -11.16 12.91
C VAL A 279 -11.40 -10.33 13.74
N GLY A 280 -11.85 -9.95 14.94
CA GLY A 280 -11.20 -9.09 15.94
C GLY A 280 -10.56 -7.78 15.42
N ALA A 281 -9.88 -7.09 16.32
CA ALA A 281 -9.28 -5.78 16.04
C ALA A 281 -7.87 -5.90 15.45
N SER A 282 -7.54 -5.05 14.46
CA SER A 282 -6.20 -5.00 13.85
C SER A 282 -5.10 -4.65 14.87
N ALA A 283 -5.46 -3.93 15.95
CA ALA A 283 -4.56 -3.63 17.06
C ALA A 283 -4.08 -4.89 17.81
N THR A 284 -4.98 -5.84 18.07
CA THR A 284 -4.64 -7.12 18.73
C THR A 284 -3.63 -7.91 17.90
N ILE A 285 -3.83 -7.96 16.58
CA ILE A 285 -2.89 -8.64 15.67
C ILE A 285 -1.54 -7.94 15.65
N ALA A 286 -1.53 -6.60 15.62
CA ALA A 286 -0.29 -5.84 15.69
C ALA A 286 0.52 -6.20 16.95
N ARG A 287 -0.13 -6.30 18.12
CA ARG A 287 0.52 -6.74 19.37
C ARG A 287 1.14 -8.14 19.27
N ILE A 288 0.46 -9.10 18.64
CA ILE A 288 1.00 -10.46 18.43
C ILE A 288 2.25 -10.43 17.54
N ILE A 289 2.26 -9.55 16.53
CA ILE A 289 3.36 -9.41 15.57
C ILE A 289 4.55 -8.74 16.21
N GLU A 290 4.33 -7.65 16.94
CA GLU A 290 5.35 -6.94 17.72
C GLU A 290 6.02 -7.90 18.72
N ALA A 291 5.23 -8.69 19.44
CA ALA A 291 5.77 -9.71 20.36
C ALA A 291 6.64 -10.74 19.63
N HIS A 292 6.23 -11.22 18.43
CA HIS A 292 7.06 -12.13 17.63
C HIS A 292 8.33 -11.46 17.10
N GLU A 293 8.25 -10.21 16.66
CA GLU A 293 9.43 -9.43 16.23
C GLU A 293 10.42 -9.30 17.38
N GLU A 294 9.93 -8.95 18.56
CA GLU A 294 10.74 -8.79 19.77
C GLU A 294 11.44 -10.10 20.15
N ILE A 295 10.72 -11.23 20.13
CA ILE A 295 11.30 -12.56 20.36
C ILE A 295 12.42 -12.87 19.36
N VAL A 296 12.17 -12.66 18.06
CA VAL A 296 13.14 -12.94 17.00
C VAL A 296 14.35 -12.00 17.07
N ARG A 297 14.18 -10.78 17.56
CA ARG A 297 15.23 -9.76 17.62
C ARG A 297 16.09 -9.87 18.87
N ASN A 298 15.46 -10.03 20.04
CA ASN A 298 16.10 -9.86 21.34
C ASN A 298 16.34 -11.18 22.07
N TYR A 299 15.54 -12.23 21.80
CA TYR A 299 15.54 -13.47 22.59
C TYR A 299 16.17 -14.67 21.88
N ARG A 300 16.97 -14.48 20.84
CA ARG A 300 17.67 -15.60 20.14
C ARG A 300 18.60 -16.43 21.03
N HIS A 301 19.08 -15.83 22.12
CA HIS A 301 19.96 -16.48 23.10
C HIS A 301 19.20 -17.11 24.28
N ASP A 302 17.88 -16.89 24.37
CA ASP A 302 17.04 -17.50 25.40
C ASP A 302 16.97 -19.02 25.18
N SER A 303 17.08 -19.82 26.24
CA SER A 303 17.03 -21.28 26.17
C SER A 303 15.67 -21.81 25.72
N ARG A 304 14.61 -21.01 25.85
CA ARG A 304 13.24 -21.28 25.39
C ARG A 304 13.04 -20.91 23.92
N TYR A 305 13.98 -20.20 23.30
CA TYR A 305 13.87 -19.77 21.91
C TYR A 305 13.75 -20.97 20.96
N ASN A 306 12.81 -20.86 20.03
CA ASN A 306 12.59 -21.86 18.99
C ASN A 306 12.77 -21.23 17.61
N PRO A 307 13.58 -21.80 16.70
CA PRO A 307 13.74 -21.29 15.33
C PRO A 307 12.42 -21.21 14.52
N ARG A 308 11.36 -21.91 14.95
CA ARG A 308 10.02 -21.76 14.36
C ARG A 308 9.44 -20.35 14.55
N PHE A 309 9.91 -19.57 15.53
CA PHE A 309 9.48 -18.18 15.70
C PHE A 309 9.85 -17.32 14.49
N GLU A 310 11.00 -17.54 13.86
CA GLU A 310 11.41 -16.80 12.65
C GLU A 310 10.42 -17.03 11.51
N ARG A 311 10.07 -18.30 11.26
CA ARG A 311 9.11 -18.66 10.21
C ARG A 311 7.70 -18.13 10.50
N ARG A 312 7.27 -18.17 11.77
CA ARG A 312 5.98 -17.60 12.20
C ARG A 312 5.95 -16.09 12.01
N HIS A 313 7.03 -15.40 12.39
CA HIS A 313 7.18 -13.96 12.22
C HIS A 313 7.09 -13.55 10.74
N GLU A 314 7.80 -14.23 9.84
CA GLU A 314 7.69 -13.98 8.38
C GLU A 314 6.24 -14.16 7.87
N ASN A 315 5.57 -15.25 8.28
CA ASN A 315 4.18 -15.51 7.88
C ASN A 315 3.21 -14.45 8.40
N LEU A 316 3.35 -14.08 9.67
CA LEU A 316 2.55 -13.04 10.31
C LEU A 316 2.69 -11.69 9.60
N HIS A 317 3.92 -11.30 9.26
CA HIS A 317 4.19 -10.03 8.58
C HIS A 317 3.51 -9.96 7.20
N ASN A 318 3.54 -11.07 6.46
CA ASN A 318 2.86 -11.19 5.17
C ASN A 318 1.34 -11.09 5.31
N LEU A 319 0.76 -11.69 6.36
CA LEU A 319 -0.69 -11.66 6.60
C LEU A 319 -1.19 -10.30 7.07
N LEU A 320 -0.44 -9.60 7.92
CA LEU A 320 -0.79 -8.22 8.31
C LEU A 320 -0.77 -7.29 7.09
N HIS A 321 0.26 -7.42 6.24
CA HIS A 321 0.32 -6.65 5.01
C HIS A 321 -0.90 -6.88 4.12
N LEU A 322 -1.34 -8.14 4.00
CA LEU A 322 -2.54 -8.50 3.27
C LEU A 322 -3.80 -7.89 3.91
N ARG A 323 -3.96 -8.00 5.23
CA ARG A 323 -5.11 -7.48 5.97
C ARG A 323 -5.23 -5.96 5.88
N VAL A 324 -4.14 -5.22 6.14
CA VAL A 324 -4.12 -3.75 6.02
C VAL A 324 -4.46 -3.30 4.60
N LEU A 325 -4.00 -4.03 3.59
CA LEU A 325 -4.33 -3.75 2.19
C LEU A 325 -5.82 -3.97 1.91
N ILE A 326 -6.43 -5.01 2.47
CA ILE A 326 -7.87 -5.27 2.38
C ILE A 326 -8.69 -4.21 3.11
N GLU A 327 -8.30 -3.83 4.34
CA GLU A 327 -8.99 -2.82 5.15
C GLU A 327 -8.93 -1.43 4.50
N SER A 328 -7.74 -1.01 4.07
CA SER A 328 -7.55 0.26 3.34
C SER A 328 -8.33 0.28 2.03
N PHE A 329 -8.53 -0.88 1.41
CA PHE A 329 -9.32 -0.99 0.20
C PHE A 329 -10.82 -0.90 0.47
N ALA A 330 -11.31 -1.59 1.51
CA ALA A 330 -12.71 -1.54 1.92
C ALA A 330 -13.14 -0.12 2.29
N SER A 331 -12.28 0.64 3.00
CA SER A 331 -12.59 2.02 3.36
C SER A 331 -12.71 2.94 2.14
N VAL A 332 -11.79 2.84 1.18
CA VAL A 332 -11.82 3.64 -0.07
C VAL A 332 -13.03 3.26 -0.92
N PHE A 333 -13.38 1.98 -1.00
CA PHE A 333 -14.54 1.52 -1.75
C PHE A 333 -15.86 2.00 -1.14
N ILE A 334 -16.02 1.89 0.18
CA ILE A 334 -17.19 2.41 0.89
C ILE A 334 -17.30 3.92 0.69
N GLN A 335 -16.20 4.66 0.78
CA GLN A 335 -16.20 6.10 0.58
C GLN A 335 -16.62 6.48 -0.85
N ALA A 336 -16.12 5.77 -1.87
CA ALA A 336 -16.51 5.99 -3.26
C ALA A 336 -18.00 5.68 -3.51
N LEU A 337 -18.54 4.60 -2.92
CA LEU A 337 -19.96 4.27 -3.01
C LEU A 337 -20.84 5.32 -2.31
N VAL A 338 -20.42 5.82 -1.16
CA VAL A 338 -21.12 6.89 -0.43
C VAL A 338 -21.13 8.19 -1.25
N GLU A 339 -20.00 8.56 -1.87
CA GLU A 339 -19.92 9.74 -2.73
C GLU A 339 -20.76 9.61 -4.01
N GLU A 340 -20.84 8.42 -4.61
CA GLU A 340 -21.67 8.16 -5.78
C GLU A 340 -23.17 8.17 -5.44
N ALA A 341 -23.55 7.57 -4.30
CA ALA A 341 -24.92 7.62 -3.79
C ALA A 341 -25.35 9.05 -3.41
N TRP A 342 -24.43 9.87 -2.90
CA TRP A 342 -24.71 11.25 -2.50
C TRP A 342 -24.82 12.21 -3.69
N ASN A 343 -24.01 12.03 -4.73
CA ASN A 343 -24.02 12.90 -5.93
C ASN A 343 -25.06 12.48 -6.98
N GLY A 344 -25.73 11.35 -6.79
CA GLY A 344 -26.81 10.85 -7.65
C GLY A 344 -28.20 11.41 -7.32
N GLN A 345 -28.31 12.32 -6.35
CA GLN A 345 -29.50 13.15 -6.07
C GLN A 345 -29.28 14.57 -6.59
#